data_AF-P81389-F1
#
_entry.id   AF-P81389-F1
#
_cell.length_a   1.000
_cell.length_b   1.000
_cell.length_c   1.000
_cell.angle_alpha   90.00
_cell.angle_beta   90.00
_cell.angle_gamma   90.00
#
_symmetry.space_group_name_H-M   'P 1'
#
loop_
_entity.id
_entity.type
_entity.pdbx_description
1 polymer ?
#
loop_
_entity_poly.entity_id
_entity_poly.type
_entity_poly.pdbx_seq_one_letter_code
_entity_poly.pdbx_strand_id
1 'polypeptide(L)'
;QAPKIIETITDNREDDGAGNYFYEFETENGIRQSVRGTPGAAGAVIKTGSFSFPLDDGTLAEFIFEADEYGYRVDSPLIPVAPPNPSHVEELLQIVAQLKAQGAQWNDQGERID
;
A
#
# COMPACT_ATOMS: atom_id res chain seq x y z
N GLN A 1 5.29 -17.54 -36.97
CA GLN A 1 6.41 -16.87 -36.25
C GLN A 1 6.48 -17.46 -34.86
N ALA A 2 7.68 -17.64 -34.30
CA ALA A 2 7.83 -18.02 -32.89
C ALA A 2 7.47 -16.82 -32.00
N PRO A 3 6.90 -17.03 -30.79
CA PRO A 3 6.70 -15.95 -29.85
C PRO A 3 8.05 -15.31 -29.49
N LYS A 4 8.11 -13.98 -29.46
CA LYS A 4 9.30 -13.24 -29.03
C LYS A 4 9.55 -13.55 -27.55
N ILE A 5 10.78 -13.93 -27.20
CA ILE A 5 11.21 -14.04 -25.80
C ILE A 5 11.37 -12.62 -25.27
N ILE A 6 10.77 -12.34 -24.12
CA ILE A 6 10.95 -11.07 -23.41
C ILE A 6 12.22 -11.19 -22.57
N GLU A 7 13.15 -10.27 -22.76
CA GLU A 7 14.42 -10.26 -22.04
C GLU A 7 14.32 -9.54 -20.69
N THR A 8 15.15 -9.93 -19.73
CA THR A 8 15.38 -9.17 -18.49
C THR A 8 16.48 -8.15 -18.75
N ILE A 9 16.18 -6.88 -18.51
CA ILE A 9 17.10 -5.76 -18.72
C ILE A 9 17.95 -5.52 -17.46
N THR A 10 17.33 -5.61 -16.28
CA THR A 10 18.02 -5.50 -14.99
C THR A 10 17.50 -6.56 -14.02
N ASP A 11 18.40 -7.09 -13.18
CA ASP A 11 18.09 -7.99 -12.07
C ASP A 11 19.15 -7.78 -10.99
N ASN A 12 18.78 -7.12 -9.90
CA ASN A 12 19.63 -6.86 -8.75
C ASN A 12 19.04 -7.58 -7.53
N ARG A 13 19.90 -8.24 -6.74
CA ARG A 13 19.48 -8.97 -5.54
C ARG A 13 20.52 -8.84 -4.44
N GLU A 14 20.06 -8.53 -3.25
CA GLU A 14 20.85 -8.42 -2.03
C GLU A 14 20.14 -9.17 -0.90
N ASP A 15 20.90 -9.88 -0.08
CA ASP A 15 20.41 -10.57 1.11
C ASP A 15 21.54 -10.58 2.14
N ASP A 16 21.27 -10.08 3.34
CA ASP A 16 22.25 -10.05 4.44
C ASP A 16 22.21 -11.32 5.30
N GLY A 17 21.26 -12.24 5.05
CA GLY A 17 21.04 -13.45 5.84
C GLY A 17 20.44 -13.21 7.23
N ALA A 18 20.16 -11.95 7.60
CA ALA A 18 19.54 -11.52 8.85
C ALA A 18 18.10 -11.03 8.65
N GLY A 19 17.53 -11.27 7.46
CA GLY A 19 16.15 -10.94 7.11
C GLY A 19 16.00 -9.57 6.44
N ASN A 20 17.08 -8.81 6.27
CA ASN A 20 17.07 -7.71 5.31
C ASN A 20 17.45 -8.25 3.94
N TYR A 21 16.55 -8.05 2.98
CA TYR A 21 16.83 -8.38 1.60
C TYR A 21 16.26 -7.31 0.70
N PHE A 22 16.79 -7.25 -0.50
CA PHE A 22 16.31 -6.37 -1.55
C PHE A 22 16.39 -7.12 -2.88
N TYR A 23 15.38 -6.93 -3.71
CA TYR A 23 15.52 -7.26 -5.12
C TYR A 23 14.74 -6.31 -5.99
N GLU A 24 15.23 -6.13 -7.19
CA GLU A 24 14.52 -5.43 -8.25
C GLU A 24 14.84 -6.07 -9.59
N PHE A 25 13.87 -6.01 -10.50
CA PHE A 25 14.10 -6.38 -11.89
C PHE A 25 13.25 -5.54 -12.83
N GLU A 26 13.72 -5.43 -14.07
CA GLU A 26 13.02 -4.83 -15.19
C GLU A 26 13.10 -5.75 -16.41
N THR A 27 11.98 -5.91 -17.12
CA THR A 27 11.92 -6.64 -18.38
C THR A 27 11.82 -5.70 -19.58
N GLU A 28 12.17 -6.19 -20.76
CA GLU A 28 12.17 -5.43 -22.02
C GLU A 28 10.77 -4.87 -22.35
N ASN A 29 9.71 -5.58 -21.97
CA ASN A 29 8.34 -5.12 -22.16
C ASN A 29 7.85 -4.17 -21.05
N GLY A 30 8.71 -3.70 -20.16
CA GLY A 30 8.36 -2.69 -19.15
C GLY A 30 7.68 -3.22 -17.89
N ILE A 31 7.73 -4.53 -17.61
CA ILE A 31 7.38 -5.04 -16.29
C ILE A 31 8.51 -4.67 -15.34
N ARG A 32 8.17 -4.10 -14.18
CA ARG A 32 9.11 -3.73 -13.13
C ARG A 32 8.63 -4.21 -11.78
N GLN A 33 9.56 -4.61 -10.94
CA GLN A 33 9.29 -4.89 -9.53
C GLN A 33 10.48 -4.46 -8.68
N SER A 34 10.20 -3.88 -7.53
CA SER A 34 11.19 -3.56 -6.50
C SER A 34 10.63 -3.96 -5.15
N VAL A 35 11.40 -4.69 -4.36
CA VAL A 35 10.96 -5.26 -3.08
C VAL A 35 12.06 -5.15 -2.06
N ARG A 36 11.68 -4.76 -0.84
CA ARG A 36 12.53 -4.78 0.34
C ARG A 36 11.89 -5.62 1.44
N GLY A 37 12.67 -6.50 2.03
CA GLY A 37 12.37 -7.14 3.30
C GLY A 37 13.13 -6.46 4.43
N THR A 38 12.47 -6.25 5.56
CA THR A 38 13.11 -5.73 6.78
C THR A 38 12.52 -6.43 8.02
N PRO A 39 13.32 -6.98 8.93
CA PRO A 39 12.81 -7.60 10.16
C PRO A 39 11.95 -6.62 10.96
N GLY A 40 10.72 -7.02 11.28
CA GLY A 40 9.77 -6.26 12.09
C GLY A 40 9.84 -6.61 13.57
N ALA A 41 9.21 -5.77 14.40
CA ALA A 41 9.22 -5.92 15.86
C ALA A 41 8.57 -7.23 16.35
N ALA A 42 7.57 -7.74 15.64
CA ALA A 42 6.92 -9.01 15.93
C ALA A 42 7.73 -10.25 15.50
N GLY A 43 8.97 -10.08 15.03
CA GLY A 43 9.85 -11.15 14.56
C GLY A 43 9.55 -11.64 13.13
N ALA A 44 8.44 -11.19 12.52
CA ALA A 44 8.17 -11.38 11.10
C ALA A 44 8.92 -10.34 10.26
N VAL A 45 9.24 -10.67 9.02
CA VAL A 45 9.84 -9.71 8.07
C VAL A 45 8.73 -8.89 7.42
N ILE A 46 8.82 -7.57 7.55
CA ILE A 46 7.98 -6.59 6.84
C ILE A 46 8.44 -6.54 5.38
N LYS A 47 7.50 -6.60 4.45
CA LYS A 47 7.77 -6.56 3.01
C LYS A 47 7.16 -5.31 2.41
N THR A 48 7.99 -4.42 1.89
CA THR A 48 7.55 -3.23 1.15
C THR A 48 8.04 -3.29 -0.28
N GLY A 49 7.37 -2.57 -1.18
CA GLY A 49 7.82 -2.51 -2.55
C GLY A 49 6.82 -1.90 -3.51
N SER A 50 7.17 -2.00 -4.77
CA SER A 50 6.32 -1.61 -5.88
C SER A 50 6.40 -2.63 -7.00
N PHE A 51 5.37 -2.67 -7.83
CA PHE A 51 5.41 -3.35 -9.10
C PHE A 51 4.61 -2.57 -10.13
N SER A 52 5.03 -2.65 -11.38
CA SER A 52 4.31 -2.08 -12.49
C SER A 52 4.43 -2.91 -13.76
N PHE A 53 3.43 -2.77 -14.63
CA PHE A 53 3.41 -3.43 -15.93
C PHE A 53 2.61 -2.60 -16.94
N PRO A 54 2.91 -2.69 -18.24
CA PRO A 54 2.16 -1.97 -19.26
C PRO A 54 0.74 -2.51 -19.40
N LEU A 55 -0.19 -1.59 -19.65
CA LEU A 55 -1.56 -1.86 -20.07
C LEU A 55 -1.69 -1.75 -21.59
N ASP A 56 -2.79 -2.25 -22.13
CA ASP A 56 -3.06 -2.27 -23.56
C ASP A 56 -3.16 -0.86 -24.19
N ASP A 57 -3.43 0.17 -23.37
CA ASP A 57 -3.48 1.58 -23.78
C ASP A 57 -2.11 2.29 -23.74
N GLY A 58 -1.04 1.56 -23.37
CA GLY A 58 0.31 2.08 -23.24
C GLY A 58 0.60 2.80 -21.92
N THR A 59 -0.38 2.91 -21.03
CA THR A 59 -0.16 3.38 -19.65
C THR A 59 0.45 2.26 -18.79
N LEU A 60 0.91 2.60 -17.59
CA LEU A 60 1.39 1.63 -16.62
C LEU A 60 0.31 1.38 -15.56
N ALA A 61 0.08 0.10 -15.26
CA ALA A 61 -0.53 -0.30 -14.02
C ALA A 61 0.54 -0.22 -12.93
N GLU A 62 0.36 0.67 -11.95
CA GLU A 62 1.35 0.92 -10.90
C GLU A 62 0.76 0.59 -9.52
N PHE A 63 1.55 -0.09 -8.70
CA PHE A 63 1.16 -0.51 -7.36
C PHE A 63 2.31 -0.28 -6.38
N ILE A 64 2.01 0.28 -5.22
CA ILE A 64 2.91 0.38 -4.08
C ILE A 64 2.29 -0.40 -2.92
N PHE A 65 3.07 -1.19 -2.22
CA PHE A 65 2.55 -2.05 -1.17
C PHE A 65 3.42 -2.12 0.08
N GLU A 66 2.75 -2.47 1.18
CA GLU A 66 3.32 -2.84 2.45
C GLU A 66 2.61 -4.09 2.97
N ALA A 67 3.38 -5.07 3.42
CA ALA A 67 2.91 -6.29 4.06
C ALA A 67 3.60 -6.42 5.42
N ASP A 68 2.81 -6.33 6.49
CA ASP A 68 3.26 -6.39 7.88
C ASP A 68 2.25 -7.15 8.76
N GLU A 69 2.34 -6.96 10.08
CA GLU A 69 1.46 -7.55 11.09
C GLU A 69 -0.02 -7.13 10.97
N TYR A 70 -0.31 -6.03 10.28
CA TYR A 70 -1.67 -5.56 9.99
C TYR A 70 -2.15 -6.03 8.61
N GLY A 71 -1.42 -6.95 7.97
CA GLY A 71 -1.78 -7.56 6.69
C GLY A 71 -1.17 -6.84 5.48
N TYR A 72 -1.77 -7.06 4.32
CA TYR A 72 -1.32 -6.49 3.05
C TYR A 72 -2.12 -5.23 2.72
N ARG A 73 -1.42 -4.11 2.57
CA ARG A 73 -1.96 -2.82 2.16
C ARG A 73 -1.30 -2.42 0.85
N VAL A 74 -2.10 -2.07 -0.14
CA VAL A 74 -1.62 -1.71 -1.47
C VAL A 74 -2.37 -0.48 -1.95
N ASP A 75 -1.63 0.42 -2.58
CA ASP A 75 -2.14 1.65 -3.20
C ASP A 75 -1.96 1.57 -4.72
N SER A 76 -3.01 1.92 -5.44
CA SER A 76 -3.04 2.04 -6.89
C SER A 76 -4.34 2.70 -7.34
N PRO A 77 -4.32 3.56 -8.38
CA PRO A 77 -5.54 4.03 -9.03
C PRO A 77 -6.43 2.92 -9.61
N LEU A 78 -5.89 1.70 -9.78
CA LEU A 78 -6.61 0.54 -10.29
C LEU A 78 -7.35 -0.25 -9.21
N ILE A 79 -7.15 0.08 -7.93
CA ILE A 79 -7.86 -0.58 -6.84
C ILE A 79 -9.24 0.07 -6.67
N PRO A 80 -10.30 -0.71 -6.46
CA PRO A 80 -11.64 -0.17 -6.20
C PRO A 80 -11.63 0.82 -5.04
N VAL A 81 -12.09 2.04 -5.31
CA VAL A 81 -12.36 3.03 -4.27
C VAL A 81 -13.66 2.67 -3.57
N ALA A 82 -13.66 2.71 -2.24
CA ALA A 82 -14.86 2.47 -1.45
C ALA A 82 -15.97 3.47 -1.85
N PRO A 83 -17.25 3.05 -1.82
CA PRO A 83 -18.34 3.97 -2.05
C PRO A 83 -18.33 5.10 -1.01
N PRO A 84 -18.95 6.25 -1.32
CA PRO A 84 -19.11 7.31 -0.33
C PRO A 84 -19.71 6.78 0.97
N ASN A 85 -19.28 7.39 2.08
CA ASN A 85 -19.89 7.09 3.37
C ASN A 85 -21.41 7.36 3.30
N PRO A 86 -22.22 6.56 4.01
CA PRO A 86 -23.64 6.86 4.16
C PRO A 86 -23.85 8.26 4.74
N SER A 87 -24.90 8.98 4.32
CA SER A 87 -25.15 10.38 4.73
C SER A 87 -25.16 10.58 6.26
N HIS A 88 -25.72 9.63 7.01
CA HIS A 88 -25.76 9.70 8.47
C HIS A 88 -24.34 9.70 9.10
N VAL A 89 -23.34 9.09 8.46
CA VAL A 89 -21.95 9.15 8.95
C VAL A 89 -21.41 10.56 8.81
N GLU A 90 -21.70 11.23 7.70
CA GLU A 90 -21.30 12.64 7.50
C GLU A 90 -22.01 13.56 8.51
N GLU A 91 -23.31 13.35 8.74
CA GLU A 91 -24.08 14.08 9.77
C GLU A 91 -23.48 13.88 11.17
N LEU A 92 -23.13 12.65 11.54
CA LEU A 92 -22.49 12.35 12.82
C LEU A 92 -21.12 13.02 12.94
N LEU A 93 -20.31 13.04 11.88
CA LEU A 93 -19.02 13.75 11.87
C LEU A 93 -19.19 15.26 12.04
N GLN A 94 -20.23 15.86 11.45
CA GLN A 94 -20.55 17.27 11.65
C GLN A 94 -20.98 17.57 13.09
N ILE A 95 -21.83 16.71 13.69
CA ILE A 95 -22.22 16.82 15.10
C ILE A 95 -20.98 16.75 16.00
N VAL A 96 -20.08 15.79 15.77
CA VAL A 96 -18.82 15.66 16.53
C VAL A 96 -17.95 16.92 16.37
N ALA A 97 -17.83 17.47 15.17
CA ALA A 97 -17.08 18.69 14.93
C ALA A 97 -17.68 19.91 15.66
N GLN A 98 -19.01 20.04 15.68
CA GLN A 98 -19.71 21.11 16.42
C GLN A 98 -19.51 20.97 17.93
N LEU A 99 -19.63 19.76 18.46
CA LEU A 99 -19.40 19.49 19.88
C LEU A 99 -17.95 19.82 20.27
N LYS A 100 -16.96 19.42 19.46
CA LYS A 100 -15.55 19.82 19.65
C LYS A 100 -15.36 21.35 19.64
N ALA A 101 -16.04 22.06 18.74
CA ALA A 101 -15.99 23.52 18.68
C ALA A 101 -16.63 24.18 19.92
N GLN A 102 -17.60 23.51 20.56
CA GLN A 102 -18.19 23.92 21.84
C GLN A 102 -17.32 23.56 23.06
N GLY A 103 -16.16 22.94 22.84
CA GLY A 103 -15.25 22.54 23.91
C GLY A 103 -15.54 21.17 24.51
N ALA A 104 -16.45 20.39 23.93
CA ALA A 104 -16.69 19.02 24.38
C ALA A 104 -15.41 18.18 24.16
N GLN A 105 -15.04 17.42 25.19
CA GLN A 105 -13.94 16.47 25.16
C GLN A 105 -14.46 15.08 25.53
N TRP A 106 -13.78 14.05 25.03
CA TRP A 106 -14.07 12.66 25.34
C TRP A 106 -12.81 11.96 25.83
N ASN A 107 -12.96 10.96 26.69
CA ASN A 107 -11.89 10.04 27.04
C ASN A 107 -11.71 8.96 25.97
N ASP A 108 -10.69 8.11 26.13
CA ASP A 108 -10.38 7.01 25.21
C ASP A 108 -11.48 5.93 25.14
N GLN A 109 -12.44 5.94 26.07
CA GLN A 109 -13.61 5.05 26.06
C GLN A 109 -14.81 5.67 25.33
N GLY A 110 -14.69 6.90 24.82
CA GLY A 110 -15.77 7.62 24.14
C GLY A 110 -16.77 8.27 25.08
N GLU A 111 -16.47 8.39 26.38
CA GLU A 111 -17.30 9.10 27.35
C GLU A 111 -16.94 10.58 27.34
N ARG A 112 -17.95 11.47 27.36
CA ARG A 112 -17.74 12.92 27.41
C ARG A 112 -17.25 13.32 28.81
N ILE A 113 -16.24 14.19 28.91
CA ILE A 113 -15.55 14.54 30.18
C ILE A 113 -15.76 16.00 30.64
N ASP A 114 -16.79 16.67 30.13
CA ASP A 114 -17.19 18.04 30.51
C ASP A 114 -18.31 18.09 31.57
#